data_AF-A0A9C8K6B4-F1
#
_entry.id   AF-A0A9C8K6B4-F1
#
_cell.length_a   1.000
_cell.length_b   1.000
_cell.length_c   1.000
_cell.angle_alpha   90.00
_cell.angle_beta   90.00
_cell.angle_gamma   90.00
#
_symmetry.space_group_name_H-M   'P 1'
#
loop_
_entity.id
_entity.type
_entity.pdbx_description
1 polymer ?
#
loop_
_entity_poly.entity_id
_entity_poly.type
_entity_poly.pdbx_seq_one_letter_code
_entity_poly.pdbx_strand_id
1 'polypeptide(L)'
;MRCISLMIIILLFHVACKPQINIVDKPIIFDEARKVLTLEYIEDHYGLEQDEPNIDPKIIVLHWTAIPTFEGSFDAFENVRLPSWRPDIKNASALNVSSHFLVDQDGTIYRLMPETTMARHVIGLNHSAIGVENVGGTDEMPLTEAQLKANIALVKYLKKKYDIDYLIGHY
;
A
#
# COMPACT_ATOMS: atom_id res chain seq x y z
N MET A 1 25.79 -35.00 58.44
CA MET A 1 24.38 -34.81 58.06
C MET A 1 24.34 -33.82 56.91
N ARG A 2 23.80 -34.21 55.76
CA ARG A 2 24.00 -33.52 54.46
C ARG A 2 23.06 -32.32 54.29
N CYS A 3 23.64 -31.19 53.89
CA CYS A 3 22.93 -29.99 53.41
C CYS A 3 22.12 -30.30 52.14
N ILE A 4 20.89 -29.83 52.08
CA ILE A 4 20.10 -29.77 50.84
C ILE A 4 19.77 -28.29 50.62
N SER A 5 20.44 -27.71 49.62
CA SER A 5 20.15 -26.35 49.13
C SER A 5 19.05 -26.47 48.07
N LEU A 6 17.92 -25.80 48.29
CA LEU A 6 16.79 -25.79 47.37
C LEU A 6 16.96 -24.62 46.39
N MET A 7 17.32 -24.93 45.15
CA MET A 7 17.51 -23.94 44.09
C MET A 7 16.17 -23.69 43.38
N ILE A 8 15.59 -22.50 43.57
CA ILE A 8 14.36 -22.06 42.90
C ILE A 8 14.74 -21.55 41.50
N ILE A 9 14.28 -22.26 40.46
CA ILE A 9 14.44 -21.85 39.06
C ILE A 9 13.26 -20.94 38.70
N ILE A 10 13.55 -19.64 38.50
CA ILE A 10 12.58 -18.67 37.99
C ILE A 10 12.58 -18.76 36.46
N LEU A 11 11.53 -19.32 35.88
CA LEU A 11 11.32 -19.33 34.43
C LEU A 11 10.82 -17.95 33.99
N LEU A 12 11.72 -17.12 33.46
CA LEU A 12 11.39 -15.86 32.79
C LEU A 12 10.75 -16.18 31.42
N PHE A 13 9.42 -16.13 31.35
CA PHE A 13 8.71 -16.12 30.06
C PHE A 13 8.96 -14.79 29.36
N HIS A 14 9.92 -14.75 28.44
CA HIS A 14 10.06 -13.64 27.50
C HIS A 14 8.89 -13.67 26.52
N VAL A 15 7.83 -12.91 26.82
CA VAL A 15 6.83 -12.53 25.83
C VAL A 15 7.52 -11.56 24.86
N ALA A 16 8.08 -12.09 23.78
CA ALA A 16 8.54 -11.29 22.66
C ALA A 16 7.31 -10.63 22.03
N CYS A 17 7.02 -9.41 22.45
CA CYS A 17 6.02 -8.57 21.78
C CYS A 17 6.55 -8.31 20.37
N LYS A 18 6.01 -9.00 19.37
CA LYS A 18 6.30 -8.69 17.97
C LYS A 18 5.83 -7.25 17.77
N PRO A 19 6.69 -6.32 17.29
CA PRO A 19 6.23 -4.98 16.98
C PRO A 19 5.13 -5.11 15.93
N GLN A 20 3.91 -4.76 16.34
CA GLN A 20 2.76 -4.65 15.44
C GLN A 20 2.99 -3.40 14.60
N ILE A 21 2.89 -3.55 13.28
CA ILE A 21 2.99 -2.42 12.36
C ILE A 21 1.90 -1.39 12.72
N ASN A 22 2.27 -0.13 12.78
CA ASN A 22 1.31 0.96 12.94
C ASN A 22 0.88 1.45 11.56
N ILE A 23 -0.42 1.40 11.28
CA ILE A 23 -1.02 1.84 10.02
C ILE A 23 -2.16 2.80 10.39
N VAL A 24 -2.14 4.00 9.81
CA VAL A 24 -3.17 5.02 9.99
C VAL A 24 -4.15 4.93 8.83
N ASP A 25 -5.43 4.66 9.11
CA ASP A 25 -6.44 4.66 8.06
C ASP A 25 -6.78 6.11 7.65
N LYS A 26 -6.59 6.43 6.38
CA LYS A 26 -6.96 7.72 5.76
C LYS A 26 -7.53 7.42 4.37
N PRO A 27 -8.78 6.92 4.28
CA PRO A 27 -9.32 6.45 3.02
C PRO A 27 -9.53 7.60 2.03
N ILE A 28 -9.25 7.34 0.76
CA ILE A 28 -9.68 8.18 -0.35
C ILE A 28 -11.18 7.96 -0.62
N ILE A 29 -11.78 8.80 -1.48
CA ILE A 29 -13.18 8.61 -1.88
C ILE A 29 -13.30 7.34 -2.72
N PHE A 30 -13.91 6.30 -2.16
CA PHE A 30 -14.21 5.05 -2.88
C PHE A 30 -15.73 4.78 -2.79
N ASP A 31 -16.48 5.55 -3.57
CA ASP A 31 -17.93 5.45 -3.68
C ASP A 31 -18.35 4.54 -4.85
N GLU A 32 -19.66 4.37 -5.05
CA GLU A 32 -20.21 3.59 -6.16
C GLU A 32 -19.70 4.07 -7.53
N ALA A 33 -19.45 5.38 -7.71
CA ALA A 33 -18.92 5.89 -8.95
C ALA A 33 -17.48 5.41 -9.21
N ARG A 34 -16.60 5.45 -8.19
CA ARG A 34 -15.26 4.85 -8.32
C ARG A 34 -15.33 3.35 -8.51
N LYS A 35 -16.23 2.63 -7.82
CA LYS A 35 -16.42 1.19 -8.00
C LYS A 35 -16.77 0.85 -9.45
N VAL A 36 -17.77 1.51 -10.03
CA VAL A 36 -18.19 1.29 -11.44
C VAL A 36 -17.02 1.56 -12.39
N LEU A 37 -16.33 2.69 -12.24
CA LEU A 37 -15.16 3.01 -13.07
C LEU A 37 -14.01 2.01 -12.88
N THR A 38 -13.89 1.39 -11.71
CA THR A 38 -12.88 0.35 -11.44
C THR A 38 -13.24 -0.94 -12.15
N LEU A 39 -14.52 -1.34 -12.15
CA LEU A 39 -15.01 -2.50 -12.88
C LEU A 39 -14.87 -2.32 -14.41
N GLU A 40 -15.26 -1.15 -14.93
CA GLU A 40 -15.03 -0.79 -16.34
C GLU A 40 -13.55 -0.88 -16.71
N TYR A 41 -12.66 -0.37 -15.85
CA TYR A 41 -11.21 -0.48 -16.06
C TYR A 41 -10.74 -1.94 -16.10
N ILE A 42 -11.28 -2.78 -15.22
CA ILE A 42 -10.93 -4.20 -15.15
C ILE A 42 -11.35 -4.93 -16.43
N GLU A 43 -12.57 -4.67 -16.90
CA GLU A 43 -13.09 -5.25 -18.14
C GLU A 43 -12.26 -4.80 -19.35
N ASP A 44 -12.05 -3.48 -19.50
CA ASP A 44 -11.37 -2.89 -20.65
C ASP A 44 -9.89 -3.31 -20.77
N HIS A 45 -9.18 -3.42 -19.64
CA HIS A 45 -7.73 -3.66 -19.63
C HIS A 45 -7.34 -5.12 -19.40
N TYR A 46 -8.20 -5.91 -18.77
CA TYR A 46 -7.91 -7.30 -18.41
C TYR A 46 -8.89 -8.32 -19.00
N GLY A 47 -10.01 -7.87 -19.59
CA GLY A 47 -11.05 -8.77 -20.11
C GLY A 47 -11.71 -9.61 -19.02
N LEU A 48 -11.73 -9.10 -17.78
CA LEU A 48 -12.30 -9.78 -16.63
C LEU A 48 -13.67 -9.17 -16.28
N GLU A 49 -14.70 -9.98 -16.25
CA GLU A 49 -16.04 -9.58 -15.78
C GLU A 49 -16.18 -9.95 -14.30
N GLN A 50 -16.48 -8.96 -13.44
CA GLN A 50 -16.60 -9.13 -11.99
C GLN A 50 -17.73 -8.25 -11.43
N ASP A 51 -18.40 -8.71 -10.37
CA ASP A 51 -19.43 -7.91 -9.67
C ASP A 51 -18.82 -6.90 -8.67
N GLU A 52 -17.62 -7.20 -8.17
CA GLU A 52 -16.86 -6.39 -7.23
C GLU A 52 -15.40 -6.27 -7.71
N PRO A 53 -14.75 -5.11 -7.53
CA PRO A 53 -13.38 -4.88 -7.99
C PRO A 53 -12.34 -5.52 -7.05
N ASN A 54 -12.58 -6.77 -6.67
CA ASN A 54 -11.73 -7.49 -5.74
C ASN A 54 -10.52 -8.11 -6.45
N ILE A 55 -9.39 -8.10 -5.76
CA ILE A 55 -8.14 -8.74 -6.19
C ILE A 55 -7.72 -9.82 -5.19
N ASP A 56 -6.96 -10.81 -5.67
CA ASP A 56 -6.14 -11.69 -4.84
C ASP A 56 -4.67 -11.22 -4.94
N PRO A 57 -4.14 -10.51 -3.92
CA PRO A 57 -2.81 -9.94 -4.00
C PRO A 57 -1.72 -11.01 -4.15
N LYS A 58 -0.95 -10.92 -5.24
CA LYS A 58 0.27 -11.72 -5.49
C LYS A 58 1.53 -10.87 -5.59
N ILE A 59 1.38 -9.56 -5.79
CA ILE A 59 2.49 -8.64 -6.06
C ILE A 59 2.41 -7.46 -5.10
N ILE A 60 3.56 -7.03 -4.57
CA ILE A 60 3.71 -5.70 -3.97
C ILE A 60 4.55 -4.85 -4.91
N VAL A 61 4.06 -3.66 -5.26
CA VAL A 61 4.77 -2.71 -6.11
C VAL A 61 5.10 -1.46 -5.30
N LEU A 62 6.39 -1.13 -5.24
CA LEU A 62 6.89 0.07 -4.58
C LEU A 62 7.09 1.19 -5.61
N HIS A 63 6.56 2.37 -5.29
CA HIS A 63 6.56 3.57 -6.12
C HIS A 63 7.02 4.79 -5.32
N TRP A 64 7.16 5.92 -5.99
CA TRP A 64 7.17 7.23 -5.36
C TRP A 64 6.29 8.20 -6.14
N THR A 65 5.78 9.20 -5.44
CA THR A 65 4.77 10.13 -5.96
C THR A 65 5.35 11.22 -6.85
N ALA A 66 6.64 11.53 -6.68
CA ALA A 66 7.27 12.75 -7.19
C ALA A 66 6.57 14.06 -6.73
N ILE A 67 5.80 13.97 -5.64
CA ILE A 67 5.10 15.11 -5.02
C ILE A 67 5.72 15.34 -3.63
N PRO A 68 6.29 16.53 -3.34
CA PRO A 68 7.07 16.74 -2.11
C PRO A 68 6.31 16.69 -0.79
N THR A 69 4.97 16.75 -0.80
CA THR A 69 4.15 16.80 0.42
C THR A 69 3.16 15.66 0.49
N PHE A 70 2.81 15.30 1.72
CA PHE A 70 1.79 14.30 2.00
C PHE A 70 0.42 14.74 1.47
N GLU A 71 0.00 15.98 1.75
CA GLU A 71 -1.30 16.51 1.33
C GLU A 71 -1.41 16.49 -0.20
N GLY A 72 -0.40 16.98 -0.91
CA GLY A 72 -0.43 16.98 -2.38
C GLY A 72 -0.46 15.56 -2.96
N SER A 73 0.25 14.62 -2.33
CA SER A 73 0.24 13.20 -2.72
C SER A 73 -1.13 12.56 -2.49
N PHE A 74 -1.74 12.83 -1.33
CA PHE A 74 -3.08 12.33 -1.00
C PHE A 74 -4.14 12.90 -1.95
N ASP A 75 -4.14 14.21 -2.17
CA ASP A 75 -5.09 14.92 -3.04
C ASP A 75 -5.03 14.41 -4.49
N ALA A 76 -3.86 13.97 -4.95
CA ALA A 76 -3.68 13.37 -6.27
C ALA A 76 -4.46 12.05 -6.44
N PHE A 77 -4.66 11.29 -5.35
CA PHE A 77 -5.40 10.02 -5.34
C PHE A 77 -6.86 10.16 -4.88
N GLU A 78 -7.18 11.22 -4.13
CA GLU A 78 -8.45 11.36 -3.43
C GLU A 78 -9.66 11.27 -4.36
N ASN A 79 -9.65 12.04 -5.45
CA ASN A 79 -10.79 12.22 -6.33
C ASN A 79 -11.07 11.03 -7.23
N VAL A 80 -12.35 10.68 -7.42
CA VAL A 80 -12.82 9.53 -8.22
C VAL A 80 -12.30 9.54 -9.66
N ARG A 81 -12.37 10.69 -10.33
CA ARG A 81 -12.04 10.84 -11.75
C ARG A 81 -10.66 11.45 -11.95
N LEU A 82 -9.99 10.97 -13.00
CA LEU A 82 -8.69 11.49 -13.38
C LEU A 82 -8.79 13.00 -13.63
N PRO A 83 -7.97 13.81 -12.95
CA PRO A 83 -8.07 15.25 -13.07
C PRO A 83 -7.53 15.74 -14.42
N SER A 84 -8.07 16.85 -14.92
CA SER A 84 -7.74 17.41 -16.25
C SER A 84 -6.26 17.78 -16.43
N TRP A 85 -5.51 17.98 -15.35
CA TRP A 85 -4.08 18.30 -15.37
C TRP A 85 -3.18 17.07 -15.63
N ARG A 86 -3.75 15.87 -15.78
CA ARG A 86 -3.04 14.63 -16.17
C ARG A 86 -3.47 14.15 -17.57
N PRO A 87 -3.18 14.92 -18.64
CA PRO A 87 -3.66 14.59 -19.99
C PRO A 87 -3.07 13.29 -20.52
N ASP A 88 -1.85 12.94 -20.13
CA ASP A 88 -1.07 11.83 -20.71
C ASP A 88 -1.74 10.46 -20.53
N ILE A 89 -2.54 10.29 -19.48
CA ILE A 89 -3.25 9.03 -19.17
C ILE A 89 -4.77 9.13 -19.31
N LYS A 90 -5.26 10.26 -19.84
CA LYS A 90 -6.69 10.51 -20.01
C LYS A 90 -7.36 9.55 -21.00
N ASN A 91 -6.64 9.16 -22.05
CA ASN A 91 -7.15 8.23 -23.05
C ASN A 91 -7.18 6.78 -22.54
N ALA A 92 -6.55 6.47 -21.42
CA ALA A 92 -6.50 5.11 -20.88
C ALA A 92 -7.73 4.77 -20.00
N SER A 93 -8.29 5.74 -19.26
CA SER A 93 -9.55 5.61 -18.54
C SER A 93 -9.88 6.90 -17.78
N ALA A 94 -11.17 7.15 -17.53
CA ALA A 94 -11.67 8.22 -16.67
C ALA A 94 -11.49 7.96 -15.17
N LEU A 95 -11.24 6.71 -14.75
CA LEU A 95 -10.90 6.34 -13.37
C LEU A 95 -9.61 7.07 -12.93
N ASN A 96 -9.57 7.71 -11.77
CA ASN A 96 -8.30 8.30 -11.31
C ASN A 96 -7.25 7.24 -10.95
N VAL A 97 -5.98 7.64 -10.88
CA VAL A 97 -4.95 6.81 -10.25
C VAL A 97 -5.20 6.70 -8.75
N SER A 98 -4.80 5.59 -8.15
CA SER A 98 -4.95 5.32 -6.73
C SER A 98 -3.90 4.32 -6.25
N SER A 99 -3.66 4.26 -4.94
CA SER A 99 -2.77 3.30 -4.31
C SER A 99 -3.37 2.78 -3.02
N HIS A 100 -2.88 1.64 -2.52
CA HIS A 100 -3.38 1.06 -1.27
C HIS A 100 -2.74 1.75 -0.06
N PHE A 101 -1.46 2.08 -0.17
CA PHE A 101 -0.69 2.71 0.89
C PHE A 101 0.07 3.93 0.40
N LEU A 102 0.18 4.93 1.29
CA LEU A 102 1.03 6.10 1.14
C LEU A 102 1.95 6.21 2.35
N VAL A 103 3.25 6.26 2.11
CA VAL A 103 4.29 6.36 3.15
C VAL A 103 4.87 7.76 3.14
N ASP A 104 4.61 8.51 4.20
CA ASP A 104 5.11 9.87 4.36
C ASP A 104 6.62 9.88 4.67
N GLN A 105 7.25 11.05 4.56
CA GLN A 105 8.69 11.26 4.69
C GLN A 105 9.24 10.88 6.07
N ASP A 106 8.41 10.94 7.11
CA ASP A 106 8.74 10.49 8.47
C ASP A 106 8.57 8.97 8.69
N GLY A 107 8.12 8.23 7.68
CA GLY A 107 7.86 6.79 7.73
C GLY A 107 6.45 6.42 8.20
N THR A 108 5.55 7.38 8.43
CA THR A 108 4.16 7.09 8.75
C THR A 108 3.48 6.41 7.56
N ILE A 109 2.83 5.27 7.83
CA ILE A 109 2.13 4.47 6.82
C ILE A 109 0.64 4.78 6.89
N TYR A 110 0.09 5.30 5.79
CA TYR A 110 -1.33 5.54 5.64
C TYR A 110 -1.97 4.50 4.74
N ARG A 111 -3.09 3.90 5.17
CA ARG A 111 -3.92 3.05 4.31
C ARG A 111 -5.00 3.91 3.64
N LEU A 112 -5.00 3.91 2.32
CA LEU A 112 -5.90 4.71 1.49
C LEU A 112 -7.09 3.90 0.96
N MET A 113 -6.91 2.59 0.78
CA MET A 113 -7.90 1.68 0.20
C MET A 113 -7.86 0.31 0.90
N PRO A 114 -8.94 -0.49 0.84
CA PRO A 114 -8.88 -1.89 1.23
C PRO A 114 -7.81 -2.64 0.44
N GLU A 115 -7.04 -3.49 1.11
CA GLU A 115 -5.89 -4.23 0.54
C GLU A 115 -6.27 -5.27 -0.52
N THR A 116 -7.56 -5.59 -0.64
CA THR A 116 -8.12 -6.57 -1.59
C THR A 116 -9.02 -5.93 -2.64
N THR A 117 -9.01 -4.60 -2.77
CA THR A 117 -9.76 -3.86 -3.79
C THR A 117 -8.79 -3.26 -4.79
N MET A 118 -9.01 -3.45 -6.08
CA MET A 118 -8.10 -3.00 -7.12
C MET A 118 -7.86 -1.48 -7.05
N ALA A 119 -6.58 -1.09 -7.02
CA ALA A 119 -6.15 0.29 -7.20
C ALA A 119 -5.53 0.48 -8.60
N ARG A 120 -5.57 1.68 -9.18
CA ARG A 120 -4.96 2.00 -10.48
C ARG A 120 -3.59 2.67 -10.28
N HIS A 121 -2.52 1.88 -10.18
CA HIS A 121 -1.13 2.37 -10.01
C HIS A 121 -0.10 1.74 -10.97
N VAL A 122 -0.42 0.62 -11.60
CA VAL A 122 0.48 -0.15 -12.49
C VAL A 122 -0.31 -0.88 -13.57
N ILE A 123 -0.42 -0.27 -14.74
CA ILE A 123 -1.17 -0.84 -15.88
C ILE A 123 -0.58 -2.22 -16.21
N GLY A 124 -1.46 -3.21 -16.46
CA GLY A 124 -1.06 -4.61 -16.65
C GLY A 124 -1.05 -5.46 -15.38
N LEU A 125 -0.79 -4.89 -14.20
CA LEU A 125 -0.63 -5.66 -12.95
C LEU A 125 -1.63 -5.30 -11.83
N ASN A 126 -2.43 -4.23 -11.99
CA ASN A 126 -3.36 -3.77 -10.93
C ASN A 126 -4.26 -4.87 -10.36
N HIS A 127 -4.77 -5.79 -11.21
CA HIS A 127 -5.72 -6.85 -10.83
C HIS A 127 -5.14 -7.90 -9.86
N SER A 128 -3.85 -7.84 -9.53
CA SER A 128 -3.19 -8.76 -8.60
C SER A 128 -2.15 -8.08 -7.70
N ALA A 129 -2.12 -6.74 -7.67
CA ALA A 129 -1.05 -5.98 -7.04
C ALA A 129 -1.52 -5.04 -5.94
N ILE A 130 -0.73 -4.97 -4.87
CA ILE A 130 -0.83 -3.93 -3.84
C ILE A 130 0.23 -2.86 -4.14
N GLY A 131 -0.22 -1.66 -4.47
CA GLY A 131 0.62 -0.46 -4.60
C GLY A 131 0.98 0.17 -3.25
N VAL A 132 2.24 0.59 -3.13
CA VAL A 132 2.76 1.42 -2.03
C VAL A 132 3.47 2.62 -2.64
N GLU A 133 2.97 3.82 -2.34
CA GLU A 133 3.51 5.09 -2.81
C GLU A 133 4.34 5.75 -1.71
N ASN A 134 5.53 6.25 -2.04
CA ASN A 134 6.36 7.04 -1.12
C ASN A 134 6.25 8.53 -1.47
N VAL A 135 5.91 9.36 -0.48
CA VAL A 135 5.88 10.84 -0.65
C VAL A 135 7.27 11.34 -1.02
N GLY A 136 7.37 12.29 -1.94
CA GLY A 136 8.63 12.84 -2.45
C GLY A 136 9.24 11.99 -3.57
N GLY A 137 10.56 11.82 -3.53
CA GLY A 137 11.35 11.26 -4.63
C GLY A 137 11.75 12.29 -5.69
N THR A 138 11.78 13.57 -5.32
CA THR A 138 12.38 14.65 -6.12
C THR A 138 13.78 14.99 -5.60
N ASP A 139 14.55 15.81 -6.31
CA ASP A 139 15.88 16.25 -5.87
C ASP A 139 15.81 17.05 -4.55
N GLU A 140 14.76 17.86 -4.37
CA GLU A 140 14.54 18.67 -3.17
C GLU A 140 13.95 17.88 -2.00
N MET A 141 13.20 16.81 -2.29
CA MET A 141 12.55 15.95 -1.30
C MET A 141 12.84 14.48 -1.59
N PRO A 142 14.08 14.01 -1.36
CA PRO A 142 14.49 12.65 -1.65
C PRO A 142 13.79 11.62 -0.73
N LEU A 143 13.88 10.34 -1.11
CA LEU A 143 13.37 9.25 -0.27
C LEU A 143 14.22 9.08 1.00
N THR A 144 13.57 8.72 2.11
CA THR A 144 14.21 8.70 3.44
C THR A 144 14.47 7.29 3.98
N GLU A 145 15.41 7.20 4.91
CA GLU A 145 15.63 5.98 5.72
C GLU A 145 14.41 5.58 6.55
N ALA A 146 13.58 6.55 6.95
CA ALA A 146 12.35 6.27 7.68
C ALA A 146 11.32 5.57 6.77
N GLN A 147 11.16 6.05 5.54
CA GLN A 147 10.36 5.38 4.51
C GLN A 147 10.89 3.98 4.21
N LEU A 148 12.21 3.78 4.08
CA LEU A 148 12.78 2.45 3.87
C LEU A 148 12.39 1.46 5.00
N LYS A 149 12.52 1.89 6.26
CA LYS A 149 12.12 1.06 7.42
C LYS A 149 10.63 0.76 7.43
N ALA A 150 9.80 1.74 7.10
CA ALA A 150 8.36 1.59 6.99
C ALA A 150 7.97 0.59 5.90
N ASN A 151 8.57 0.69 4.71
CA ASN A 151 8.37 -0.26 3.62
C ASN A 151 8.77 -1.68 4.00
N ILE A 152 9.92 -1.87 4.66
CA ILE A 152 10.35 -3.20 5.13
C ILE A 152 9.31 -3.80 6.08
N ALA A 153 8.76 -2.99 7.01
CA ALA A 153 7.72 -3.44 7.92
C ALA A 153 6.42 -3.78 7.19
N LEU A 154 6.00 -2.92 6.25
CA LEU A 154 4.77 -3.07 5.47
C LEU A 154 4.82 -4.29 4.55
N VAL A 155 5.93 -4.49 3.84
CA VAL A 155 6.14 -5.67 2.98
C VAL A 155 6.06 -6.96 3.79
N LYS A 156 6.70 -7.00 4.98
CA LYS A 156 6.62 -8.17 5.88
C LYS A 156 5.19 -8.40 6.39
N TYR A 157 4.46 -7.34 6.69
CA TYR A 157 3.05 -7.42 7.08
C TYR A 157 2.20 -8.03 5.96
N LEU A 158 2.33 -7.51 4.73
CA LEU A 158 1.57 -7.97 3.57
C LEU A 158 1.92 -9.40 3.17
N LYS A 159 3.21 -9.77 3.10
CA LYS A 159 3.64 -11.15 2.79
C LYS A 159 3.20 -12.16 3.85
N LYS A 160 3.00 -11.73 5.10
CA LYS A 160 2.46 -12.61 6.15
C LYS A 160 0.95 -12.80 6.00
N LYS A 161 0.24 -11.77 5.51
CA LYS A 161 -1.23 -11.75 5.42
C LYS A 161 -1.75 -12.38 4.12
N TYR A 162 -1.02 -12.23 3.02
CA TYR A 162 -1.37 -12.71 1.69
C TYR A 162 -0.26 -13.56 1.09
N ASP A 163 -0.60 -14.38 0.11
CA ASP A 163 0.35 -15.22 -0.59
C ASP A 163 1.10 -14.45 -1.69
N ILE A 164 1.95 -13.51 -1.27
CA ILE A 164 2.69 -12.62 -2.18
C ILE A 164 3.88 -13.35 -2.81
N ASP A 165 3.90 -13.46 -4.14
CA ASP A 165 4.98 -14.08 -4.90
C ASP A 165 6.11 -13.10 -5.24
N TYR A 166 5.75 -11.83 -5.49
CA TYR A 166 6.68 -10.83 -6.03
C TYR A 166 6.70 -9.54 -5.24
N LEU A 167 7.91 -8.96 -5.12
CA LEU A 167 8.16 -7.60 -4.68
C LEU A 167 8.95 -6.89 -5.78
N ILE A 168 8.39 -5.83 -6.35
CA ILE A 168 9.01 -5.08 -7.45
C ILE A 168 8.98 -3.56 -7.18
N GLY A 169 9.90 -2.84 -7.81
CA GLY A 169 9.85 -1.37 -7.90
C GLY A 169 9.34 -0.95 -9.27
N HIS A 170 8.65 0.19 -9.35
CA HIS A 170 8.20 0.81 -10.60
C HIS A 170 8.99 2.11 -10.84
N TYR A 171 9.61 2.22 -12.01
CA TYR A 171 10.38 3.38 -12.49
C TYR A 171 9.73 3.95 -13.75
#